data_AF-A0A8J8XKR9-F1
#
_entry.id   AF-A0A8J8XKR9-F1
#
_cell.length_a   1.000
_cell.length_b   1.000
_cell.length_c   1.000
_cell.angle_alpha   90.00
_cell.angle_beta   90.00
_cell.angle_gamma   90.00
#
_symmetry.space_group_name_H-M   'P 1'
#
loop_
_entity.id
_entity.type
_entity.pdbx_description
1 polymer ?
#
loop_
_entity_poly.entity_id
_entity_poly.type
_entity_poly.pdbx_seq_one_letter_code
_entity_poly.pdbx_strand_id
1 'polypeptide(L)'
;MARRRVLLFLKPFDVYPPRPYVGAAASSPTSAPSSLPQPRAANPKVLSYLDDRCRVHKDTIDLCQSVLQRKSLDWIAVQRNHLCQPIRDVDLVVAVGGDGTLLRASHFLDDSVPILGVNSDPTCTKEVEELSDEFDARRSTGYLCAATAGNFEQILDVTLDGSRRPLELSRISVKLNGIQLPTYALNDILVSHPCPASVSRFSFRKRNNTGENSRLINCRSSGLRVSTAAGSTAAMLSAGGFTMPLSSRELQYMIREPISPMDADKAMLHDVLKQEQHMHVVWYNQEGAVYVDGSHVVHSIQHGDSLEISSGAPTLKVVLPEHLLKMGPEW
;
A
#
# COMPACT_ATOMS: atom_id res chain seq x y z
N MET A 1 -31.06 -1.83 -20.27
CA MET A 1 -30.28 -1.92 -19.02
C MET A 1 -29.19 -0.87 -19.09
N ALA A 2 -28.93 -0.14 -18.01
CA ALA A 2 -27.80 0.81 -17.97
C ALA A 2 -26.48 0.03 -18.17
N ARG A 3 -25.58 0.56 -18.99
CA ARG A 3 -24.24 -0.03 -19.14
C ARG A 3 -23.47 0.17 -17.84
N ARG A 4 -22.76 -0.87 -17.39
CA ARG A 4 -21.87 -0.75 -16.24
C ARG A 4 -20.70 0.15 -16.58
N ARG A 5 -20.29 0.96 -15.61
CA ARG A 5 -19.18 1.91 -15.69
C ARG A 5 -17.96 1.35 -14.98
N VAL A 6 -16.84 1.22 -15.68
CA VAL A 6 -15.58 0.70 -15.15
C VAL A 6 -14.49 1.78 -15.22
N LEU A 7 -13.81 2.02 -14.11
CA LEU A 7 -12.61 2.86 -14.09
C LEU A 7 -11.37 1.97 -14.08
N LEU A 8 -10.51 2.13 -15.09
CA LEU A 8 -9.22 1.48 -15.18
C LEU A 8 -8.15 2.39 -14.55
N PHE A 9 -7.65 1.99 -13.39
CA PHE A 9 -6.64 2.73 -12.63
C PHE A 9 -5.24 2.19 -12.92
N LEU A 10 -4.42 2.99 -13.59
CA LEU A 10 -3.18 2.53 -14.22
C LEU A 10 -1.94 2.99 -13.45
N LYS A 11 -1.03 2.06 -13.13
CA LYS A 11 0.33 2.41 -12.73
C LYS A 11 1.05 3.10 -13.92
N PRO A 12 1.77 4.21 -13.70
CA PRO A 12 2.52 4.89 -14.76
C PRO A 12 3.81 4.15 -15.09
N PHE A 13 4.37 4.41 -16.28
CA PHE A 13 5.63 3.84 -16.75
C PHE A 13 6.86 4.58 -16.19
N ASP A 14 6.69 5.83 -15.77
CA ASP A 14 7.75 6.78 -15.39
C ASP A 14 8.41 6.48 -14.02
N VAL A 15 8.19 5.28 -13.47
CA VAL A 15 8.78 4.85 -12.19
C VAL A 15 10.29 4.59 -12.32
N TYR A 16 10.82 4.54 -13.54
CA TYR A 16 12.24 4.42 -13.83
C TYR A 16 12.74 5.71 -14.49
N PRO A 17 13.75 6.40 -13.92
CA PRO A 17 14.22 7.66 -14.47
C PRO A 17 14.68 7.47 -15.91
N PRO A 18 14.40 8.42 -16.82
CA PRO A 18 14.82 8.33 -18.21
C PRO A 18 16.34 8.18 -18.28
N ARG A 19 16.81 7.22 -19.09
CA ARG A 19 18.25 7.04 -19.35
C ARG A 19 18.81 8.37 -19.88
N PRO A 20 19.94 8.89 -19.37
CA PRO A 20 20.69 9.88 -20.12
C PRO A 20 21.15 9.23 -21.43
N TYR A 21 20.76 9.84 -22.54
CA TYR A 21 21.10 9.38 -23.88
C TYR A 21 22.63 9.50 -24.07
N VAL A 22 23.36 8.38 -24.05
CA VAL A 22 24.79 8.35 -24.39
C VAL A 22 24.89 8.36 -25.92
N GLY A 23 24.69 9.53 -26.53
CA GLY A 23 24.58 9.61 -27.98
C GLY A 23 24.34 11.00 -28.54
N ALA A 24 25.07 12.01 -28.06
CA ALA A 24 25.27 13.24 -28.80
C ALA A 24 26.62 13.84 -28.39
N ALA A 25 27.66 13.53 -29.16
CA ALA A 25 28.88 14.32 -29.16
C ALA A 25 28.53 15.70 -29.71
N ALA A 26 28.13 16.63 -28.84
CA ALA A 26 28.05 18.04 -29.17
C ALA A 26 29.43 18.66 -28.95
N SER A 27 30.14 18.86 -30.05
CA SER A 27 31.36 19.67 -30.12
C SER A 27 31.01 21.14 -29.88
N SER A 28 31.38 21.70 -28.73
CA SER A 28 31.68 23.14 -28.58
C SER A 28 32.38 23.40 -27.24
N PRO A 29 33.49 24.15 -27.22
CA PRO A 29 34.17 24.51 -25.98
C PRO A 29 33.64 25.86 -25.47
N THR A 30 32.86 25.87 -24.40
CA THR A 30 32.68 27.09 -23.59
C THR A 30 32.70 26.74 -22.10
N SER A 31 33.59 27.43 -21.41
CA SER A 31 33.99 27.26 -20.01
C SER A 31 32.89 27.64 -19.02
N ALA A 32 32.41 26.65 -18.26
CA ALA A 32 31.84 26.83 -16.92
C ALA A 32 32.01 25.52 -16.13
N PRO A 33 32.35 25.53 -14.83
CA PRO A 33 32.39 24.32 -14.03
C PRO A 33 30.96 23.90 -13.67
N SER A 34 30.23 23.31 -14.62
CA SER A 34 29.05 22.52 -14.29
C SER A 34 29.54 21.19 -13.71
N SER A 35 29.43 21.02 -12.40
CA SER A 35 29.53 19.71 -11.77
C SER A 35 28.29 18.89 -12.18
N LEU A 36 28.26 18.46 -13.44
CA LEU A 36 27.37 17.38 -13.87
C LEU A 36 27.74 16.17 -13.01
N PRO A 37 26.78 15.54 -12.30
CA PRO A 37 27.07 14.32 -11.59
C PRO A 37 27.66 13.32 -12.58
N GLN A 38 28.84 12.78 -12.27
CA GLN A 38 29.45 11.74 -13.09
C GLN A 38 28.41 10.64 -13.35
N PRO A 39 28.28 10.15 -14.59
CA PRO A 39 27.32 9.10 -14.90
C PRO A 39 27.63 7.90 -14.00
N ARG A 40 26.70 7.58 -13.09
CA ARG A 40 26.81 6.40 -12.24
C ARG A 40 26.89 5.18 -13.16
N ALA A 41 27.93 4.36 -12.99
CA ALA A 41 28.00 3.07 -13.66
C ALA A 41 26.78 2.24 -13.23
N ALA A 42 25.81 2.11 -14.12
CA ALA A 42 24.59 1.35 -13.87
C ALA A 42 24.83 -0.13 -14.20
N ASN A 43 24.36 -1.04 -13.36
CA ASN A 43 24.43 -2.47 -13.65
C ASN A 43 23.52 -2.78 -14.86
N PRO A 44 24.07 -3.19 -16.02
CA PRO A 44 23.30 -3.34 -17.26
C PRO A 44 22.23 -4.45 -17.16
N LYS A 45 22.48 -5.51 -16.38
CA LYS A 45 21.52 -6.60 -16.18
C LYS A 45 20.29 -6.14 -15.42
N VAL A 46 20.50 -5.32 -14.38
CA VAL A 46 19.40 -4.68 -13.64
C VAL A 46 18.60 -3.77 -14.58
N LEU A 47 19.25 -2.98 -15.43
CA LEU A 47 18.54 -2.11 -16.37
C LEU A 47 17.73 -2.88 -17.41
N SER A 48 18.28 -3.93 -18.03
CA SER A 48 17.52 -4.76 -18.97
C SER A 48 16.33 -5.45 -18.30
N TYR A 49 16.49 -5.86 -17.05
CA TYR A 49 15.42 -6.44 -16.26
C TYR A 49 14.31 -5.43 -15.98
N LEU A 50 14.65 -4.17 -15.68
CA LEU A 50 13.67 -3.10 -15.52
C LEU A 50 12.90 -2.81 -16.82
N ASP A 51 13.59 -2.81 -17.97
CA ASP A 51 12.95 -2.63 -19.28
C ASP A 51 11.96 -3.77 -19.58
N ASP A 52 12.33 -5.01 -19.24
CA ASP A 52 11.46 -6.18 -19.37
C ASP A 52 10.18 -6.04 -18.53
N ARG A 53 10.32 -5.64 -17.26
CA ARG A 53 9.18 -5.37 -16.38
C ARG A 53 8.27 -4.27 -16.92
N CYS A 54 8.84 -3.22 -17.51
CA CYS A 54 8.06 -2.17 -18.17
C CYS A 54 7.27 -2.71 -19.36
N ARG A 55 7.89 -3.57 -20.17
CA ARG A 55 7.23 -4.22 -21.31
C ARG A 55 6.07 -5.09 -20.87
N VAL A 56 6.29 -6.01 -19.92
CA VAL A 56 5.24 -6.91 -19.40
C VAL A 56 4.08 -6.13 -18.78
N HIS A 57 4.38 -5.06 -18.04
CA HIS A 57 3.37 -4.16 -17.50
C HIS A 57 2.53 -3.49 -18.60
N LYS A 58 3.19 -2.98 -19.65
CA LYS A 58 2.52 -2.35 -20.80
C LYS A 58 1.63 -3.34 -21.55
N ASP A 59 2.15 -4.52 -21.85
CA ASP A 59 1.42 -5.59 -22.55
C ASP A 59 0.15 -5.98 -21.76
N THR A 60 0.24 -6.01 -20.43
CA THR A 60 -0.93 -6.26 -19.59
C THR A 60 -1.96 -5.13 -19.63
N ILE A 61 -1.52 -3.86 -19.64
CA ILE A 61 -2.43 -2.71 -19.79
C ILE A 61 -3.16 -2.79 -21.13
N ASP A 62 -2.42 -3.03 -22.22
CA ASP A 62 -2.98 -3.12 -23.57
C ASP A 62 -3.98 -4.28 -23.68
N LEU A 63 -3.68 -5.42 -23.05
CA LEU A 63 -4.61 -6.56 -22.93
C LEU A 63 -5.88 -6.18 -22.16
N CYS A 64 -5.77 -5.54 -20.99
CA CYS A 64 -6.92 -5.12 -20.21
C CYS A 64 -7.83 -4.15 -20.98
N GLN A 65 -7.24 -3.16 -21.65
CA GLN A 65 -7.97 -2.20 -22.48
C GLN A 65 -8.66 -2.91 -23.66
N SER A 66 -7.97 -3.83 -24.33
CA SER A 66 -8.54 -4.60 -25.44
C SER A 66 -9.74 -5.44 -24.99
N VAL A 67 -9.67 -6.06 -23.81
CA VAL A 67 -10.79 -6.82 -23.23
C VAL A 67 -11.98 -5.89 -22.94
N LEU A 68 -11.75 -4.72 -22.33
CA LEU A 68 -12.81 -3.75 -22.04
C LEU A 68 -13.48 -3.22 -23.31
N GLN A 69 -12.70 -2.95 -24.37
CA GLN A 69 -13.22 -2.48 -25.66
C GLN A 69 -14.16 -3.47 -26.35
N ARG A 70 -13.92 -4.79 -26.16
CA ARG A 70 -14.79 -5.84 -26.73
C ARG A 70 -16.08 -6.04 -25.93
N LYS A 71 -16.17 -5.54 -24.70
CA LYS A 71 -17.34 -5.73 -23.82
C LYS A 71 -18.30 -4.55 -23.93
N SER A 72 -19.59 -4.82 -23.67
CA SER A 72 -20.65 -3.81 -23.67
C SER A 72 -20.67 -3.00 -22.36
N LEU A 73 -19.60 -2.25 -22.10
CA LEU A 73 -19.37 -1.48 -20.86
C LEU A 73 -18.97 -0.04 -21.22
N ASP A 74 -19.28 0.91 -20.35
CA ASP A 74 -18.69 2.23 -20.41
C ASP A 74 -17.41 2.20 -19.54
N TRP A 75 -16.28 2.69 -20.06
CA TRP A 75 -15.05 2.68 -19.28
C TRP A 75 -14.16 3.88 -19.58
N ILE A 76 -13.37 4.26 -18.57
CA ILE A 76 -12.34 5.30 -18.66
C ILE A 76 -11.04 4.79 -18.06
N ALA A 77 -9.90 5.25 -18.58
CA ALA A 77 -8.59 4.99 -17.99
C ALA A 77 -8.04 6.25 -17.34
N VAL A 78 -7.48 6.11 -16.14
CA VAL A 78 -6.83 7.18 -15.41
C VAL A 78 -5.48 6.69 -14.91
N GLN A 79 -4.43 7.45 -15.20
CA GLN A 79 -3.11 7.20 -14.62
C GLN A 79 -3.10 7.62 -13.15
N ARG A 80 -2.46 6.80 -12.32
CA ARG A 80 -2.32 6.99 -10.86
C ARG A 80 -1.88 8.40 -10.45
N ASN A 81 -1.00 9.02 -11.24
CA ASN A 81 -0.42 10.33 -10.94
C ASN A 81 -1.35 11.50 -11.29
N HIS A 82 -2.43 11.26 -12.06
CA HIS A 82 -3.39 12.28 -12.49
C HIS A 82 -4.67 12.29 -11.67
N LEU A 83 -4.85 11.33 -10.75
CA LEU A 83 -6.03 11.28 -9.90
C LEU A 83 -5.82 12.14 -8.64
N CYS A 84 -6.65 13.17 -8.51
CA CYS A 84 -6.63 14.11 -7.39
C CYS A 84 -7.97 14.19 -6.63
N GLN A 85 -9.00 13.48 -7.13
CA GLN A 85 -10.37 13.52 -6.61
C GLN A 85 -10.84 12.11 -6.24
N PRO A 86 -11.76 11.98 -5.25
CA PRO A 86 -12.40 10.71 -4.95
C PRO A 86 -13.06 10.09 -6.18
N ILE A 87 -12.97 8.76 -6.32
CA ILE A 87 -13.62 8.01 -7.39
C ILE A 87 -15.08 7.77 -6.99
N ARG A 88 -16.01 8.21 -7.84
CA ARG A 88 -17.45 8.07 -7.66
C ARG A 88 -18.11 7.66 -8.98
N ASP A 89 -19.37 7.27 -8.91
CA ASP A 89 -20.24 7.03 -10.09
C ASP A 89 -19.74 5.96 -11.07
N VAL A 90 -19.02 4.95 -10.54
CA VAL A 90 -18.58 3.76 -11.27
C VAL A 90 -18.98 2.49 -10.52
N ASP A 91 -19.21 1.41 -11.26
CA ASP A 91 -19.64 0.12 -10.70
C ASP A 91 -18.45 -0.75 -10.27
N LEU A 92 -17.25 -0.48 -10.81
CA LEU A 92 -16.02 -1.23 -10.52
C LEU A 92 -14.79 -0.38 -10.82
N VAL A 93 -13.80 -0.42 -9.92
CA VAL A 93 -12.42 0.01 -10.23
C VAL A 93 -11.57 -1.21 -10.55
N VAL A 94 -10.81 -1.15 -11.64
CA VAL A 94 -9.81 -2.15 -12.01
C VAL A 94 -8.43 -1.52 -11.88
N ALA A 95 -7.66 -1.93 -10.87
CA ALA A 95 -6.30 -1.43 -10.64
C ALA A 95 -5.27 -2.33 -11.34
N VAL A 96 -4.59 -1.82 -12.38
CA VAL A 96 -3.60 -2.57 -13.15
C VAL A 96 -2.19 -2.20 -12.72
N GLY A 97 -1.51 -3.15 -12.09
CA GLY A 97 -0.19 -2.94 -11.48
C GLY A 97 0.18 -4.08 -10.53
N GLY A 98 0.33 -3.77 -9.26
CA GLY A 98 0.43 -4.77 -8.20
C GLY A 98 -0.28 -4.27 -6.95
N ASP A 99 -0.01 -4.86 -5.79
CA ASP A 99 -0.68 -4.45 -4.54
C ASP A 99 -0.53 -2.96 -4.25
N GLY A 100 0.66 -2.38 -4.47
CA GLY A 100 0.86 -0.93 -4.29
C GLY A 100 -0.01 -0.04 -5.19
N THR A 101 -0.46 -0.56 -6.34
CA THR A 101 -1.41 0.16 -7.22
C THR A 101 -2.83 0.07 -6.68
N LEU A 102 -3.22 -1.11 -6.17
CA LEU A 102 -4.49 -1.32 -5.47
C LEU A 102 -4.58 -0.47 -4.20
N LEU A 103 -3.53 -0.46 -3.37
CA LEU A 103 -3.44 0.39 -2.17
C LEU A 103 -3.64 1.86 -2.55
N ARG A 104 -2.94 2.33 -3.59
CA ARG A 104 -3.09 3.72 -4.04
C ARG A 104 -4.50 4.04 -4.56
N ALA A 105 -5.14 3.13 -5.28
CA ALA A 105 -6.53 3.30 -5.70
C ALA A 105 -7.49 3.36 -4.49
N SER A 106 -7.24 2.54 -3.46
CA SER A 106 -8.07 2.50 -2.25
C SER A 106 -8.14 3.83 -1.49
N HIS A 107 -7.14 4.70 -1.65
CA HIS A 107 -7.10 6.04 -1.04
C HIS A 107 -8.15 6.98 -1.61
N PHE A 108 -8.71 6.67 -2.79
CA PHE A 108 -9.72 7.48 -3.46
C PHE A 108 -11.12 6.85 -3.39
N LEU A 109 -11.27 5.72 -2.69
CA LEU A 109 -12.52 4.95 -2.64
C LEU A 109 -13.18 5.03 -1.26
N ASP A 110 -14.50 5.11 -1.27
CA ASP A 110 -15.33 4.85 -0.10
C ASP A 110 -15.72 3.36 -0.02
N ASP A 111 -16.80 3.03 0.68
CA ASP A 111 -17.33 1.68 0.85
C ASP A 111 -18.35 1.27 -0.22
N SER A 112 -18.64 2.16 -1.19
CA SER A 112 -19.68 1.92 -2.21
C SER A 112 -19.15 1.14 -3.41
N VAL A 113 -17.93 1.46 -3.87
CA VAL A 113 -17.36 0.95 -5.12
C VAL A 113 -16.38 -0.20 -4.87
N PRO A 114 -16.57 -1.39 -5.48
CA PRO A 114 -15.61 -2.48 -5.38
C PRO A 114 -14.36 -2.23 -6.24
N ILE A 115 -13.25 -2.83 -5.82
CA ILE A 115 -11.98 -2.81 -6.55
C ILE A 115 -11.49 -4.22 -6.90
N LEU A 116 -11.02 -4.38 -8.13
CA LEU A 116 -10.36 -5.56 -8.66
C LEU A 116 -8.89 -5.23 -8.97
N GLY A 117 -7.96 -5.92 -8.31
CA GLY A 117 -6.53 -5.83 -8.63
C GLY A 117 -6.13 -6.77 -9.76
N VAL A 118 -5.38 -6.25 -10.72
CA VAL A 118 -4.72 -7.01 -11.79
C VAL A 118 -3.21 -6.90 -11.59
N ASN A 119 -2.57 -8.00 -11.21
CA ASN A 119 -1.13 -8.09 -11.14
C ASN A 119 -0.56 -8.15 -12.56
N SER A 120 -0.03 -7.02 -13.01
CA SER A 120 0.51 -6.81 -14.35
C SER A 120 1.92 -7.34 -14.55
N ASP A 121 2.61 -7.68 -13.45
CA ASP A 121 4.00 -8.09 -13.48
C ASP A 121 4.27 -9.11 -12.35
N PRO A 122 3.62 -10.29 -12.41
CA PRO A 122 3.71 -11.29 -11.37
C PRO A 122 5.11 -11.93 -11.32
N THR A 123 5.58 -12.25 -10.12
CA THR A 123 6.84 -12.99 -9.94
C THR A 123 6.77 -14.36 -10.60
N CYS A 124 7.79 -14.70 -11.40
CA CYS A 124 7.99 -16.03 -11.95
C CYS A 124 9.06 -16.78 -11.16
N THR A 125 8.71 -17.89 -10.51
CA THR A 125 9.66 -18.64 -9.66
C THR A 125 10.91 -19.11 -10.41
N LYS A 126 10.75 -19.58 -11.66
CA LYS A 126 11.86 -20.01 -12.51
C LYS A 126 12.86 -18.88 -12.78
N GLU A 127 12.35 -17.70 -13.09
CA GLU A 127 13.17 -16.51 -13.34
C GLU A 127 13.94 -16.09 -12.08
N VAL A 128 13.32 -16.19 -10.90
CA VAL A 128 13.98 -15.93 -9.62
C VAL A 128 15.10 -16.94 -9.36
N GLU A 129 14.84 -18.23 -9.58
CA GLU A 129 15.84 -19.29 -9.39
C GLU A 129 17.05 -19.08 -10.31
N GLU A 130 16.82 -18.79 -11.60
CA GLU A 130 17.86 -18.62 -12.61
C GLU A 130 18.73 -17.36 -12.39
N LEU A 131 18.18 -16.30 -11.80
CA LEU A 131 18.86 -15.00 -11.67
C LEU A 131 19.27 -14.65 -10.24
N SER A 132 18.97 -15.51 -9.26
CA SER A 132 19.14 -15.23 -7.83
C SER A 132 20.57 -14.87 -7.40
N ASP A 133 21.58 -15.44 -8.06
CA ASP A 133 23.00 -15.16 -7.80
C ASP A 133 23.49 -13.84 -8.41
N GLU A 134 22.71 -13.21 -9.29
CA GLU A 134 23.10 -12.00 -10.00
C GLU A 134 22.49 -10.73 -9.41
N PHE A 135 21.17 -10.77 -9.13
CA PHE A 135 20.42 -9.66 -8.55
C PHE A 135 19.04 -10.14 -8.05
N ASP A 136 18.30 -9.24 -7.36
CA ASP A 136 16.92 -9.53 -6.95
C ASP A 136 15.95 -9.51 -8.15
N ALA A 137 15.68 -10.68 -8.69
CA ALA A 137 14.75 -10.90 -9.80
C ALA A 137 13.29 -11.14 -9.35
N ARG A 138 12.92 -10.75 -8.12
CA ARG A 138 11.51 -10.81 -7.71
C ARG A 138 10.71 -9.67 -8.34
N ARG A 139 9.52 -10.00 -8.85
CA ARG A 139 8.54 -9.03 -9.38
C ARG A 139 7.45 -8.79 -8.33
N SER A 140 6.21 -8.53 -8.74
CA SER A 140 5.12 -8.29 -7.80
C SER A 140 4.51 -9.60 -7.29
N THR A 141 4.38 -9.73 -5.97
CA THR A 141 3.60 -10.82 -5.36
C THR A 141 2.12 -10.75 -5.75
N GLY A 142 1.52 -9.55 -5.71
CA GLY A 142 0.10 -9.35 -6.05
C GLY A 142 -0.84 -10.10 -5.13
N TYR A 143 -0.59 -10.07 -3.82
CA TYR A 143 -1.34 -10.80 -2.80
C TYR A 143 -2.83 -10.45 -2.82
N LEU A 144 -3.19 -9.19 -3.04
CA LEU A 144 -4.58 -8.72 -3.12
C LEU A 144 -5.13 -8.73 -4.56
N CYS A 145 -4.30 -9.03 -5.56
CA CYS A 145 -4.68 -8.99 -6.96
C CYS A 145 -5.33 -10.31 -7.41
N ALA A 146 -6.64 -10.28 -7.65
CA ALA A 146 -7.40 -11.47 -8.05
C ALA A 146 -7.17 -11.90 -9.51
N ALA A 147 -6.52 -11.07 -10.33
CA ALA A 147 -6.28 -11.33 -11.74
C ALA A 147 -4.84 -11.06 -12.16
N THR A 148 -4.44 -11.64 -13.28
CA THR A 148 -3.23 -11.35 -14.07
C THR A 148 -3.63 -11.24 -15.54
N ALA A 149 -2.69 -10.96 -16.44
CA ALA A 149 -2.96 -10.99 -17.89
C ALA A 149 -3.59 -12.31 -18.37
N GLY A 150 -3.24 -13.44 -17.73
CA GLY A 150 -3.70 -14.77 -18.15
C GLY A 150 -5.15 -15.10 -17.81
N ASN A 151 -5.79 -14.38 -16.88
CA ASN A 151 -7.16 -14.67 -16.44
C ASN A 151 -8.06 -13.43 -16.29
N PHE A 152 -7.58 -12.23 -16.67
CA PHE A 152 -8.29 -10.98 -16.47
C PHE A 152 -9.72 -11.00 -17.03
N GLU A 153 -9.91 -11.47 -18.27
CA GLU A 153 -11.23 -11.49 -18.92
C GLU A 153 -12.24 -12.34 -18.14
N GLN A 154 -11.83 -13.55 -17.72
CA GLN A 154 -12.65 -14.43 -16.91
C GLN A 154 -13.01 -13.80 -15.56
N ILE A 155 -12.02 -13.23 -14.86
CA ILE A 155 -12.25 -12.62 -13.55
C ILE A 155 -13.14 -11.38 -13.64
N LEU A 156 -12.97 -10.58 -14.70
CA LEU A 156 -13.83 -9.43 -14.97
C LEU A 156 -15.27 -9.89 -15.19
N ASP A 157 -15.51 -10.93 -15.99
CA ASP A 157 -16.86 -11.43 -16.27
C ASP A 157 -17.59 -11.90 -15.02
N VAL A 158 -16.95 -12.76 -14.20
CA VAL A 158 -17.56 -13.23 -12.94
C VAL A 158 -17.72 -12.14 -11.88
N THR A 159 -16.96 -11.05 -11.99
CA THR A 159 -17.14 -9.87 -11.13
C THR A 159 -18.32 -9.03 -11.61
N LEU A 160 -18.45 -8.85 -12.92
CA LEU A 160 -19.51 -8.07 -13.53
C LEU A 160 -20.85 -8.80 -13.60
N ASP A 161 -20.92 -10.13 -13.51
CA ASP A 161 -22.19 -10.85 -13.36
C ASP A 161 -22.62 -11.00 -11.89
N GLY A 162 -21.71 -10.71 -10.94
CA GLY A 162 -21.95 -10.80 -9.50
C GLY A 162 -21.71 -12.19 -8.89
N SER A 163 -21.23 -13.16 -9.68
CA SER A 163 -20.89 -14.50 -9.22
C SER A 163 -19.72 -14.48 -8.23
N ARG A 164 -18.78 -13.55 -8.41
CA ARG A 164 -17.66 -13.33 -7.49
C ARG A 164 -17.93 -12.12 -6.61
N ARG A 165 -18.25 -12.37 -5.34
CA ARG A 165 -18.51 -11.31 -4.37
C ARG A 165 -17.21 -10.72 -3.81
N PRO A 166 -17.09 -9.38 -3.75
CA PRO A 166 -16.00 -8.72 -3.03
C PRO A 166 -16.07 -9.03 -1.52
N LEU A 167 -14.91 -9.08 -0.86
CA LEU A 167 -14.81 -9.10 0.59
C LEU A 167 -14.62 -7.66 1.10
N GLU A 168 -15.24 -7.33 2.22
CA GLU A 168 -15.06 -6.03 2.87
C GLU A 168 -13.85 -6.04 3.79
N LEU A 169 -12.78 -5.37 3.38
CA LEU A 169 -11.56 -5.23 4.16
C LEU A 169 -11.61 -3.99 5.06
N SER A 170 -11.09 -4.15 6.27
CA SER A 170 -10.96 -3.07 7.25
C SER A 170 -9.89 -2.08 6.82
N ARG A 171 -10.08 -0.81 7.16
CA ARG A 171 -9.08 0.25 6.96
C ARG A 171 -8.77 0.97 8.27
N ILE A 172 -7.58 1.54 8.37
CA ILE A 172 -7.15 2.35 9.51
C ILE A 172 -7.62 3.78 9.30
N SER A 173 -8.31 4.31 10.29
CA SER A 173 -8.58 5.73 10.43
C SER A 173 -7.58 6.37 11.39
N VAL A 174 -7.11 7.57 11.04
CA VAL A 174 -6.23 8.38 11.89
C VAL A 174 -6.82 9.79 11.98
N LYS A 175 -6.99 10.29 13.20
CA LYS A 175 -7.22 11.72 13.45
C LYS A 175 -5.96 12.34 14.02
N LEU A 176 -5.55 13.49 13.47
CA LEU A 176 -4.47 14.32 13.98
C LEU A 176 -5.10 15.53 14.67
N ASN A 177 -4.84 15.69 15.98
CA ASN A 177 -5.41 16.76 16.80
C ASN A 177 -6.94 16.87 16.68
N GLY A 178 -7.62 15.72 16.63
CA GLY A 178 -9.07 15.63 16.46
C GLY A 178 -9.57 15.77 15.02
N ILE A 179 -8.71 16.13 14.06
CA ILE A 179 -9.07 16.28 12.65
C ILE A 179 -8.77 14.99 11.89
N GLN A 180 -9.77 14.45 11.21
CA GLN A 180 -9.64 13.26 10.38
C GLN A 180 -8.63 13.48 9.24
N LEU A 181 -7.63 12.61 9.12
CA LEU A 181 -6.76 12.58 7.95
C LEU A 181 -7.56 12.09 6.73
N PRO A 182 -7.30 12.65 5.53
CA PRO A 182 -8.13 12.41 4.34
C PRO A 182 -8.01 10.98 3.78
N THR A 183 -6.96 10.26 4.18
CA THR A 183 -6.64 8.94 3.63
C THR A 183 -6.78 7.87 4.70
N TYR A 184 -7.47 6.78 4.35
CA TYR A 184 -7.55 5.58 5.16
C TYR A 184 -6.51 4.56 4.71
N ALA A 185 -5.80 3.92 5.64
CA ALA A 185 -4.79 2.92 5.30
C ALA A 185 -5.43 1.55 5.09
N LEU A 186 -5.13 0.85 4.00
CA LEU A 186 -5.58 -0.52 3.79
C LEU A 186 -4.65 -1.54 4.45
N ASN A 187 -3.34 -1.31 4.46
CA ASN A 187 -2.35 -2.21 5.06
C ASN A 187 -1.93 -1.76 6.44
N ASP A 188 -1.21 -0.65 6.52
CA ASP A 188 -0.57 -0.20 7.75
C ASP A 188 -0.30 1.30 7.76
N ILE A 189 -0.17 1.83 8.96
CA ILE A 189 0.46 3.11 9.22
C ILE A 189 1.76 2.91 9.98
N LEU A 190 2.75 3.75 9.70
CA LEU A 190 3.95 3.89 10.50
C LEU A 190 4.03 5.31 11.04
N VAL A 191 4.04 5.46 12.36
CA VAL A 191 4.32 6.72 13.05
C VAL A 191 5.77 6.69 13.49
N SER A 192 6.62 7.53 12.90
CA SER A 192 8.04 7.56 13.21
C SER A 192 8.67 8.92 12.96
N HIS A 193 9.90 9.09 13.44
CA HIS A 193 10.78 10.15 12.97
C HIS A 193 11.05 9.97 11.45
N PRO A 194 11.12 11.04 10.64
CA PRO A 194 11.33 10.90 9.20
C PRO A 194 12.72 10.38 8.82
N CYS A 195 13.73 10.76 9.60
CA CYS A 195 15.07 10.17 9.50
C CYS A 195 15.10 8.81 10.24
N PRO A 196 15.36 7.68 9.55
CA PRO A 196 15.39 6.35 10.18
C PRO A 196 16.54 6.17 11.17
N ALA A 197 17.56 7.03 11.13
CA ALA A 197 18.67 7.02 12.09
C ALA A 197 18.36 7.81 13.38
N SER A 198 17.14 8.35 13.52
CA SER A 198 16.72 9.16 14.68
C SER A 198 15.64 8.46 15.50
N VAL A 199 15.68 8.68 16.81
CA VAL A 199 14.76 8.06 17.77
C VAL A 199 13.39 8.75 17.74
N SER A 200 12.34 7.93 17.65
CA SER A 200 10.96 8.34 17.86
C SER A 200 10.62 8.32 19.35
N ARG A 201 10.07 9.42 19.87
CA ARG A 201 9.66 9.62 21.26
C ARG A 201 8.18 9.96 21.26
N PHE A 202 7.39 9.10 21.89
CA PHE A 202 5.95 9.26 21.99
C PHE A 202 5.43 8.54 23.22
N SER A 203 4.19 8.80 23.59
CA SER A 203 3.46 7.95 24.53
C SER A 203 2.19 7.43 23.88
N PHE A 204 1.70 6.28 24.31
CA PHE A 204 0.45 5.74 23.81
C PHE A 204 -0.36 5.05 24.91
N ARG A 205 -1.67 4.94 24.68
CA ARG A 205 -2.59 4.09 25.43
C ARG A 205 -3.76 3.66 24.55
N LYS A 206 -4.36 2.52 24.85
CA LYS A 206 -5.66 2.13 24.31
C LYS A 206 -6.76 2.78 25.14
N ARG A 207 -7.82 3.21 24.49
CA ARG A 207 -9.04 3.72 25.12
C ARG A 207 -10.22 2.98 24.52
N ASN A 208 -11.25 2.74 25.32
CA ASN A 208 -12.52 2.23 24.81
C ASN A 208 -13.60 3.32 24.87
N ASN A 209 -14.71 3.05 24.17
CA ASN A 209 -15.86 3.95 24.14
C ASN A 209 -16.60 4.05 25.50
N THR A 210 -16.29 3.17 26.46
CA THR A 210 -16.88 3.17 27.81
C THR A 210 -16.07 3.98 28.83
N GLY A 211 -14.93 4.57 28.43
CA GLY A 211 -14.10 5.44 29.27
C GLY A 211 -12.98 4.75 30.05
N GLU A 212 -12.83 3.43 29.92
CA GLU A 212 -11.67 2.72 30.46
C GLU A 212 -10.45 2.95 29.56
N ASN A 213 -9.33 3.24 30.22
CA ASN A 213 -8.07 3.50 29.56
C ASN A 213 -7.05 2.45 30.00
N SER A 214 -6.29 1.91 29.05
CA SER A 214 -5.10 1.16 29.41
C SER A 214 -4.09 2.07 30.09
N ARG A 215 -3.10 1.45 30.74
CA ARG A 215 -1.91 2.15 31.23
C ARG A 215 -1.28 2.98 30.10
N LEU A 216 -0.78 4.17 30.44
CA LEU A 216 0.02 4.99 29.54
C LEU A 216 1.44 4.43 29.47
N ILE A 217 1.94 4.23 28.26
CA ILE A 217 3.31 3.76 28.02
C ILE A 217 4.08 4.87 27.32
N ASN A 218 5.28 5.16 27.82
CA ASN A 218 6.21 6.09 27.18
C ASN A 218 7.24 5.28 26.40
N CYS A 219 7.42 5.61 25.12
CA CYS A 219 8.27 4.87 24.21
C CYS A 219 9.40 5.73 23.66
N ARG A 220 10.56 5.09 23.52
CA ARG A 220 11.67 5.52 22.67
C ARG A 220 11.94 4.35 21.74
N SER A 221 11.81 4.53 20.44
CA SER A 221 11.81 3.41 19.49
C SER A 221 12.11 3.90 18.06
N SER A 222 12.15 3.00 17.07
CA SER A 222 12.18 3.40 15.65
C SER A 222 10.80 3.74 15.09
N GLY A 223 9.74 3.61 15.89
CA GLY A 223 8.38 4.03 15.57
C GLY A 223 7.30 3.11 16.15
N LEU A 224 6.06 3.43 15.82
CA LEU A 224 4.86 2.63 16.06
C LEU A 224 4.28 2.22 14.70
N ARG A 225 4.13 0.92 14.46
CA ARG A 225 3.39 0.38 13.31
C ARG A 225 2.02 -0.08 13.78
N VAL A 226 0.97 0.26 13.03
CA VAL A 226 -0.38 -0.28 13.23
C VAL A 226 -0.86 -0.83 11.90
N SER A 227 -1.40 -2.05 11.88
CA SER A 227 -1.75 -2.77 10.65
C SER A 227 -3.15 -3.40 10.75
N THR A 228 -3.86 -3.41 9.61
CA THR A 228 -5.09 -4.16 9.42
C THR A 228 -4.81 -5.64 9.21
N ALA A 229 -5.86 -6.45 9.09
CA ALA A 229 -5.72 -7.83 8.63
C ALA A 229 -5.12 -7.96 7.22
N ALA A 230 -5.46 -7.05 6.29
CA ALA A 230 -4.91 -7.06 4.94
C ALA A 230 -3.39 -6.75 4.92
N GLY A 231 -2.94 -5.88 5.81
CA GLY A 231 -1.51 -5.57 5.98
C GLY A 231 -0.74 -6.56 6.86
N SER A 232 -1.44 -7.48 7.54
CA SER A 232 -0.83 -8.40 8.50
C SER A 232 0.21 -9.33 7.88
N THR A 233 0.09 -9.64 6.59
CA THR A 233 1.03 -10.48 5.81
C THR A 233 2.18 -9.68 5.16
N ALA A 234 2.14 -8.34 5.27
CA ALA A 234 3.11 -7.44 4.66
C ALA A 234 4.17 -6.99 5.68
N ALA A 235 4.37 -5.68 5.84
CA ALA A 235 5.39 -5.11 6.71
C ALA A 235 5.20 -5.46 8.20
N MET A 236 3.98 -5.82 8.62
CA MET A 236 3.71 -6.30 9.97
C MET A 236 4.31 -7.69 10.20
N LEU A 237 4.08 -8.67 9.30
CA LEU A 237 4.67 -10.00 9.40
C LEU A 237 6.20 -9.94 9.40
N SER A 238 6.79 -9.14 8.50
CA SER A 238 8.24 -8.97 8.44
C SER A 238 8.85 -8.36 9.70
N ALA A 239 8.06 -7.64 10.50
CA ALA A 239 8.49 -7.06 11.77
C ALA A 239 8.38 -8.03 12.95
N GLY A 240 7.91 -9.27 12.74
CA GLY A 240 7.62 -10.24 13.79
C GLY A 240 6.16 -10.25 14.26
N GLY A 241 5.27 -9.59 13.51
CA GLY A 241 3.83 -9.68 13.70
C GLY A 241 3.27 -11.05 13.34
N PHE A 242 1.95 -11.20 13.47
CA PHE A 242 1.22 -12.40 13.07
C PHE A 242 0.16 -12.10 12.00
N THR A 243 -0.20 -13.13 11.23
CA THR A 243 -1.25 -13.02 10.23
C THR A 243 -2.62 -12.96 10.88
N MET A 244 -3.55 -12.20 10.30
CA MET A 244 -4.93 -12.09 10.80
C MET A 244 -5.92 -12.50 9.71
N PRO A 245 -7.10 -13.04 10.07
CA PRO A 245 -8.17 -13.31 9.11
C PRO A 245 -8.58 -12.02 8.40
N LEU A 246 -8.69 -12.02 7.06
CA LEU A 246 -8.99 -10.83 6.25
C LEU A 246 -10.33 -10.16 6.62
N SER A 247 -11.26 -10.92 7.20
CA SER A 247 -12.55 -10.42 7.70
C SER A 247 -12.44 -9.69 9.05
N SER A 248 -11.30 -9.75 9.74
CA SER A 248 -11.12 -9.13 11.05
C SER A 248 -11.22 -7.60 10.97
N ARG A 249 -11.93 -7.03 11.94
CA ARG A 249 -12.06 -5.58 12.18
C ARG A 249 -11.07 -5.06 13.22
N GLU A 250 -10.22 -5.94 13.76
CA GLU A 250 -9.20 -5.57 14.72
C GLU A 250 -7.94 -5.05 14.01
N LEU A 251 -7.13 -4.27 14.73
CA LEU A 251 -5.83 -3.81 14.26
C LEU A 251 -4.74 -4.41 15.12
N GLN A 252 -3.66 -4.86 14.51
CA GLN A 252 -2.44 -5.25 15.22
C GLN A 252 -1.52 -4.03 15.31
N TYR A 253 -0.87 -3.80 16.44
CA TYR A 253 0.13 -2.75 16.55
C TYR A 253 1.42 -3.26 17.15
N MET A 254 2.53 -2.63 16.79
CA MET A 254 3.87 -2.99 17.25
C MET A 254 4.75 -1.75 17.41
N ILE A 255 5.36 -1.63 18.59
CA ILE A 255 6.45 -0.69 18.85
C ILE A 255 7.73 -1.31 18.27
N ARG A 256 8.32 -0.64 17.27
CA ARG A 256 9.50 -1.14 16.56
C ARG A 256 10.78 -0.82 17.34
N GLU A 257 11.58 -1.84 17.65
CA GLU A 257 12.90 -1.69 18.29
C GLU A 257 12.86 -0.81 19.56
N PRO A 258 12.05 -1.17 20.57
CA PRO A 258 11.89 -0.38 21.78
C PRO A 258 13.21 -0.29 22.57
N ILE A 259 13.60 0.92 22.94
CA ILE A 259 14.81 1.20 23.73
C ILE A 259 14.47 1.06 25.22
N SER A 260 15.08 0.07 25.87
CA SER A 260 14.97 -0.17 27.32
C SER A 260 13.53 -0.15 27.85
N PRO A 261 12.60 -0.97 27.30
CA PRO A 261 11.23 -1.03 27.79
C PRO A 261 11.20 -1.55 29.24
N MET A 262 10.28 -1.03 30.05
CA MET A 262 10.03 -1.57 31.39
C MET A 262 9.43 -2.98 31.26
N ASP A 263 9.76 -3.89 32.18
CA ASP A 263 9.23 -5.26 32.14
C ASP A 263 7.70 -5.31 32.14
N ALA A 264 7.06 -4.40 32.90
CA ALA A 264 5.61 -4.27 32.95
C ALA A 264 4.96 -3.85 31.62
N ASP A 265 5.72 -3.23 30.71
CA ASP A 265 5.20 -2.71 29.45
C ASP A 265 5.39 -3.72 28.29
N LYS A 266 6.22 -4.75 28.45
CA LYS A 266 6.62 -5.68 27.37
C LYS A 266 5.44 -6.32 26.64
N ALA A 267 4.43 -6.78 27.39
CA ALA A 267 3.23 -7.41 26.83
C ALA A 267 2.38 -6.44 26.00
N MET A 268 2.56 -5.13 26.17
CA MET A 268 1.81 -4.09 25.47
C MET A 268 2.59 -3.46 24.32
N LEU A 269 3.84 -3.86 24.07
CA LEU A 269 4.65 -3.36 22.96
C LEU A 269 4.21 -3.94 21.62
N HIS A 270 3.53 -5.09 21.63
CA HIS A 270 2.93 -5.71 20.46
C HIS A 270 1.65 -6.42 20.90
N ASP A 271 0.51 -5.94 20.41
CA ASP A 271 -0.81 -6.45 20.81
C ASP A 271 -1.86 -6.05 19.77
N VAL A 272 -3.11 -6.38 20.04
CA VAL A 272 -4.28 -6.08 19.22
C VAL A 272 -5.06 -4.90 19.81
N LEU A 273 -5.58 -4.06 18.93
CA LEU A 273 -6.58 -3.03 19.18
C LEU A 273 -7.92 -3.54 18.67
N LYS A 274 -8.86 -3.75 19.58
CA LYS A 274 -10.20 -4.25 19.25
C LYS A 274 -11.02 -3.18 18.51
N GLN A 275 -12.08 -3.61 17.83
CA GLN A 275 -12.93 -2.71 17.02
C GLN A 275 -13.51 -1.52 17.82
N GLU A 276 -13.90 -1.72 19.07
CA GLU A 276 -14.44 -0.67 19.95
C GLU A 276 -13.36 0.19 20.65
N GLN A 277 -12.10 -0.05 20.32
CA GLN A 277 -10.96 0.64 20.91
C GLN A 277 -10.32 1.60 19.90
N HIS A 278 -9.77 2.69 20.44
CA HIS A 278 -8.86 3.56 19.71
C HIS A 278 -7.55 3.69 20.47
N MET A 279 -6.45 3.85 19.73
CA MET A 279 -5.14 4.13 20.28
C MET A 279 -4.92 5.63 20.27
N HIS A 280 -4.65 6.19 21.44
CA HIS A 280 -4.30 7.59 21.60
C HIS A 280 -2.78 7.72 21.76
N VAL A 281 -2.13 8.38 20.81
CA VAL A 281 -0.67 8.61 20.78
C VAL A 281 -0.37 10.09 20.96
N VAL A 282 0.63 10.44 21.76
CA VAL A 282 1.13 11.81 21.90
C VAL A 282 2.59 11.85 21.45
N TRP A 283 2.91 12.74 20.52
CA TRP A 283 4.24 12.86 19.92
C TRP A 283 5.14 13.86 20.67
N TYR A 284 6.41 13.50 20.87
CA TYR A 284 7.35 14.31 21.67
C TYR A 284 8.60 14.81 20.93
N ASN A 285 8.89 14.37 19.70
CA ASN A 285 9.97 14.97 18.90
C ASN A 285 9.50 16.27 18.23
N GLN A 286 10.44 17.14 17.85
CA GLN A 286 10.13 18.35 17.05
C GLN A 286 9.52 17.99 15.69
N GLU A 287 10.00 16.92 15.07
CA GLU A 287 9.54 16.43 13.79
C GLU A 287 9.08 14.97 13.93
N GLY A 288 8.05 14.61 13.18
CA GLY A 288 7.53 13.25 13.04
C GLY A 288 6.74 13.13 11.75
N ALA A 289 6.42 11.89 11.38
CA ALA A 289 5.59 11.60 10.23
C ALA A 289 4.68 10.40 10.48
N VAL A 290 3.47 10.48 9.95
CA VAL A 290 2.55 9.35 9.77
C VAL A 290 2.60 8.95 8.31
N TYR A 291 3.17 7.78 8.04
CA TYR A 291 3.22 7.14 6.73
C TYR A 291 2.00 6.24 6.57
N VAL A 292 1.25 6.39 5.48
CA VAL A 292 0.02 5.63 5.20
C VAL A 292 0.25 4.74 3.98
N ASP A 293 0.18 3.42 4.16
CA ASP A 293 0.41 2.41 3.12
C ASP A 293 1.73 2.60 2.35
N GLY A 294 2.79 2.97 3.07
CA GLY A 294 4.13 3.22 2.53
C GLY A 294 4.50 4.70 2.46
N SER A 295 5.39 5.06 1.54
CA SER A 295 6.06 6.37 1.53
C SER A 295 5.35 7.46 0.70
N HIS A 296 4.26 7.13 0.01
CA HIS A 296 3.62 8.05 -0.93
C HIS A 296 2.58 8.98 -0.28
N VAL A 297 2.03 8.59 0.86
CA VAL A 297 1.11 9.43 1.65
C VAL A 297 1.74 9.62 3.01
N VAL A 298 2.12 10.87 3.28
CA VAL A 298 2.85 11.24 4.49
C VAL A 298 2.22 12.48 5.10
N HIS A 299 1.92 12.41 6.39
CA HIS A 299 1.45 13.55 7.16
C HIS A 299 2.48 13.90 8.21
N SER A 300 3.01 15.12 8.15
CA SER A 300 3.93 15.63 9.16
C SER A 300 3.21 15.84 10.49
N ILE A 301 3.89 15.48 11.57
CA ILE A 301 3.47 15.76 12.95
C ILE A 301 4.62 16.42 13.69
N GLN A 302 4.31 17.17 14.74
CA GLN A 302 5.27 17.94 15.52
C GLN A 302 5.06 17.74 17.02
N HIS A 303 5.97 18.29 17.80
CA HIS A 303 5.96 18.18 19.25
C HIS A 303 4.60 18.62 19.83
N GLY A 304 3.98 17.73 20.62
CA GLY A 304 2.69 17.99 21.25
C GLY A 304 1.47 17.52 20.46
N ASP A 305 1.64 17.12 19.19
CA ASP A 305 0.55 16.56 18.40
C ASP A 305 0.04 15.25 19.01
N SER A 306 -1.27 15.04 18.87
CA SER A 306 -1.95 13.82 19.28
C SER A 306 -2.58 13.11 18.09
N LEU A 307 -2.47 11.78 18.09
CA LEU A 307 -3.08 10.89 17.11
C LEU A 307 -4.13 10.01 17.77
N GLU A 308 -5.28 9.86 17.12
CA GLU A 308 -6.29 8.85 17.44
C GLU A 308 -6.34 7.85 16.28
N ILE A 309 -5.99 6.59 16.55
CA ILE A 309 -5.90 5.52 15.54
C ILE A 309 -6.96 4.47 15.86
N SER A 310 -7.79 4.11 14.87
CA SER A 310 -8.86 3.10 15.04
C SER A 310 -9.18 2.38 13.73
N SER A 311 -9.97 1.31 13.80
CA SER A 311 -10.54 0.65 12.61
C SER A 311 -11.86 1.26 12.13
N GLY A 312 -12.20 2.48 12.60
CA GLY A 312 -13.45 3.17 12.30
C GLY A 312 -13.53 3.83 10.92
N ALA A 313 -12.71 3.42 9.96
CA ALA A 313 -12.79 3.88 8.58
C ALA A 313 -13.87 3.08 7.81
N PRO A 314 -14.50 3.66 6.76
CA PRO A 314 -15.35 2.89 5.85
C PRO A 314 -14.56 1.70 5.28
N THR A 315 -15.21 0.55 5.14
CA THR A 315 -14.54 -0.65 4.62
C THR A 315 -14.23 -0.50 3.13
N LEU A 316 -13.35 -1.35 2.61
CA LEU A 316 -13.06 -1.41 1.17
C LEU A 316 -13.55 -2.74 0.61
N LYS A 317 -14.38 -2.71 -0.43
CA LYS A 317 -14.84 -3.91 -1.13
C LYS A 317 -13.78 -4.37 -2.12
N VAL A 318 -13.10 -5.48 -1.83
CA VAL A 318 -12.01 -6.00 -2.69
C VAL A 318 -12.40 -7.35 -3.28
N VAL A 319 -12.27 -7.48 -4.60
CA VAL A 319 -12.33 -8.78 -5.28
C VAL A 319 -11.01 -9.50 -5.04
N LEU A 320 -11.04 -10.54 -4.20
CA LEU A 320 -9.85 -11.26 -3.75
C LEU A 320 -9.59 -12.55 -4.52
N PRO A 321 -8.32 -13.00 -4.67
CA PRO A 321 -7.97 -14.32 -5.18
C PRO A 321 -8.73 -15.48 -4.52
N GLU A 322 -9.05 -16.51 -5.29
CA GLU A 322 -9.82 -17.68 -4.85
C GLU A 322 -9.20 -18.36 -3.61
N HIS A 323 -7.86 -18.45 -3.56
CA HIS A 323 -7.15 -19.10 -2.47
C HIS A 323 -7.32 -18.35 -1.14
N LEU A 324 -7.43 -17.01 -1.16
CA LEU A 324 -7.67 -16.20 0.05
C LEU A 324 -9.12 -16.29 0.55
N LEU A 325 -10.07 -16.63 -0.33
CA LEU A 325 -11.45 -16.88 0.07
C LEU A 325 -11.62 -18.25 0.74
N LYS A 326 -10.77 -19.22 0.39
CA LYS A 326 -10.78 -20.58 0.95
C LYS A 326 -10.01 -20.71 2.26
N MET A 327 -9.12 -19.76 2.56
CA MET A 327 -8.51 -19.61 3.87
C MET A 327 -9.56 -19.04 4.84
N GLY A 328 -10.46 -19.93 5.30
CA GLY A 328 -11.40 -19.63 6.38
C GLY A 328 -10.69 -19.27 7.69
N PRO A 329 -11.44 -18.91 8.74
CA PRO A 329 -10.90 -18.33 9.99
C PRO A 329 -10.04 -19.27 10.85
N GLU A 330 -9.64 -20.43 10.36
CA GLU A 330 -8.83 -21.40 11.10
C GLU A 330 -7.35 -21.24 10.75
N TRP A 331 -6.69 -20.30 11.44
CA TRP A 331 -5.25 -20.27 11.69
C TRP A 331 -5.03 -19.81 13.13
#